data_AF-A0A401Q2M1-F1
#
_entry.id   AF-A0A401Q2M1-F1
#
_cell.length_a   1.000
_cell.length_b   1.000
_cell.length_c   1.000
_cell.angle_alpha   90.00
_cell.angle_beta   90.00
_cell.angle_gamma   90.00
#
_symmetry.space_group_name_H-M   'P 1'
#
loop_
_entity.id
_entity.type
_entity.pdbx_description
1 polymer ?
#
loop_
_entity_poly.entity_id
_entity_poly.type
_entity_poly.pdbx_seq_one_letter_code
_entity_poly.pdbx_strand_id
1 'polypeptide(L)'
;MAEEPGDTLAEPNLEGQMQISENPHAEYGLSENVQRIVENEKLNAEKTSKQKVDLQSLPTRAYLDQTVVPILLQGLSVLAKERPPNPIEFLAAYLLKNKSQFEERN
;
A
#
# COMPACT_ATOMS: atom_id res chain seq x y z
N MET A 1 40.55 63.87 -25.82
CA MET A 1 40.33 62.43 -26.12
C MET A 1 38.83 62.18 -25.95
N ALA A 2 38.02 62.29 -27.00
CA ALA A 2 37.76 61.30 -28.07
C ALA A 2 36.69 60.29 -27.58
N GLU A 3 35.49 60.07 -28.16
CA GLU A 3 34.78 60.56 -29.36
C GLU A 3 33.24 60.52 -29.09
N GLU A 4 32.44 61.33 -29.80
CA GLU A 4 30.99 61.12 -30.08
C GLU A 4 30.88 60.48 -31.50
N PRO A 5 29.73 60.02 -32.08
CA PRO A 5 28.31 59.98 -31.65
C PRO A 5 27.51 58.68 -32.08
N GLY A 6 26.18 58.65 -31.87
CA GLY A 6 25.20 57.98 -32.77
C GLY A 6 24.23 56.98 -32.10
N ASP A 7 22.95 57.32 -31.91
CA ASP A 7 21.79 56.98 -32.79
C ASP A 7 21.49 55.46 -32.79
N THR A 8 20.30 54.87 -32.60
CA THR A 8 18.90 55.28 -32.82
C THR A 8 18.02 54.09 -32.34
N LEU A 9 16.81 54.39 -31.84
CA LEU A 9 15.54 53.61 -31.93
C LEU A 9 15.51 52.07 -31.72
N ALA A 10 14.67 51.61 -30.78
CA ALA A 10 13.44 50.85 -31.07
C ALA A 10 12.74 50.33 -29.78
N GLU A 11 11.51 50.81 -29.53
CA GLU A 11 10.44 50.02 -28.88
C GLU A 11 10.03 48.85 -29.81
N PRO A 12 9.09 47.92 -29.48
CA PRO A 12 8.35 47.61 -28.25
C PRO A 12 8.57 46.12 -27.86
N ASN A 13 8.11 45.54 -26.76
CA ASN A 13 6.74 45.04 -26.62
C ASN A 13 6.68 44.23 -25.30
N LEU A 14 6.03 44.79 -24.27
CA LEU A 14 5.46 44.00 -23.18
C LEU A 14 4.13 43.47 -23.70
N GLU A 15 4.03 42.19 -24.02
CA GLU A 15 2.75 41.49 -24.03
C GLU A 15 2.94 39.97 -24.14
N GLY A 16 2.21 39.25 -23.30
CA GLY A 16 1.85 37.87 -23.58
C GLY A 16 2.70 36.81 -22.90
N GLN A 17 2.45 36.62 -21.61
CA GLN A 17 2.74 35.38 -20.88
C GLN A 17 2.33 34.14 -21.71
N MET A 18 3.31 33.36 -22.13
CA MET A 18 3.19 31.90 -22.07
C MET A 18 4.36 31.41 -21.21
N GLN A 19 4.11 31.33 -19.91
CA GLN A 19 4.97 30.55 -19.01
C GLN A 19 4.78 29.08 -19.36
N ILE A 20 5.50 28.63 -20.38
CA ILE A 20 5.83 27.22 -20.51
C ILE A 20 6.89 27.03 -19.43
N SER A 21 6.49 26.58 -18.25
CA SER A 21 7.45 26.09 -17.27
C SER A 21 8.10 24.86 -17.89
N GLU A 22 9.18 25.06 -18.64
CA GLU A 22 10.14 24.03 -18.94
C GLU A 22 10.64 23.55 -17.58
N ASN A 23 10.03 22.46 -17.09
CA ASN A 23 10.60 21.71 -16.00
C ASN A 23 11.93 21.17 -16.55
N PRO A 24 13.09 21.63 -16.06
CA PRO A 24 14.41 21.21 -16.56
C PRO A 24 14.74 19.75 -16.18
N HIS A 25 13.71 19.00 -15.79
CA HIS A 25 13.76 17.63 -15.30
C HIS A 25 13.13 16.63 -16.27
N ALA A 26 12.57 17.11 -17.39
CA ALA A 26 12.07 16.20 -18.43
C ALA A 26 13.22 15.47 -19.17
N GLU A 27 14.44 16.02 -19.15
CA GLU A 27 15.59 15.46 -19.88
C GLU A 27 16.41 14.46 -19.05
N TYR A 28 16.41 14.57 -17.73
CA TYR A 28 17.02 13.58 -16.85
C TYR A 28 15.93 12.61 -16.43
N GLY A 29 16.05 11.33 -16.83
CA GLY A 29 15.10 10.21 -16.63
C GLY A 29 14.70 9.87 -15.19
N LEU A 30 14.71 10.84 -14.28
CA LEU A 30 14.17 10.83 -12.95
C LEU A 30 12.64 10.66 -12.95
N SER A 31 11.93 11.17 -13.97
CA SER A 31 10.52 10.80 -14.20
C SER A 31 10.37 9.29 -14.41
N GLU A 32 11.18 8.71 -15.31
CA GLU A 32 11.15 7.28 -15.62
C GLU A 32 11.55 6.42 -14.40
N ASN A 33 12.55 6.86 -13.64
CA ASN A 33 12.96 6.18 -12.41
C ASN A 33 11.87 6.24 -11.33
N VAL A 34 11.18 7.38 -11.17
CA VAL A 34 10.05 7.54 -10.24
C VAL A 34 8.85 6.71 -10.70
N GLN A 35 8.53 6.70 -12.00
CA GLN A 35 7.52 5.82 -12.58
C GLN A 35 7.82 4.35 -12.29
N ARG A 36 9.08 3.92 -12.46
CA ARG A 36 9.53 2.56 -12.16
C ARG A 36 9.45 2.22 -10.67
N ILE A 37 9.75 3.16 -9.77
CA ILE A 37 9.62 2.96 -8.32
C ILE A 37 8.15 2.82 -7.93
N VAL A 38 7.27 3.70 -8.42
CA VAL A 38 5.82 3.66 -8.16
C VAL A 38 5.17 2.40 -8.75
N GLU A 39 5.59 1.99 -9.94
CA GLU A 39 5.13 0.75 -10.59
C GLU A 39 5.64 -0.48 -9.83
N ASN A 40 6.89 -0.50 -9.38
CA ASN A 40 7.44 -1.60 -8.60
C ASN A 40 6.80 -1.69 -7.20
N GLU A 41 6.43 -0.56 -6.58
CA GLU A 41 5.68 -0.50 -5.33
C GLU A 41 4.23 -0.99 -5.51
N LYS A 42 3.56 -0.61 -6.61
CA LYS A 42 2.22 -1.12 -6.99
C LYS A 42 2.24 -2.62 -7.28
N LEU A 43 3.27 -3.11 -7.97
CA LEU A 43 3.48 -4.55 -8.22
C LEU A 43 3.84 -5.31 -6.93
N ASN A 44 4.47 -4.67 -5.94
CA ASN A 44 4.77 -5.30 -4.64
C ASN A 44 3.52 -5.36 -3.75
N ALA A 45 2.71 -4.30 -3.75
CA ALA A 45 1.41 -4.28 -3.08
C ALA A 45 0.43 -5.30 -3.71
N GLU A 46 0.44 -5.44 -5.05
CA GLU A 46 -0.36 -6.47 -5.74
C GLU A 46 0.20 -7.89 -5.60
N LYS A 47 1.51 -8.10 -5.40
CA LYS A 47 2.09 -9.44 -5.11
C LYS A 47 1.82 -9.94 -3.69
N THR A 48 1.39 -9.07 -2.79
CA THR A 48 0.83 -9.48 -1.50
C THR A 48 -0.59 -10.06 -1.69
N SER A 49 -1.19 -9.87 -2.86
CA SER A 49 -2.42 -10.54 -3.25
C SER A 49 -2.09 -11.87 -3.94
N LYS A 50 -2.51 -12.98 -3.32
CA LYS A 50 -2.66 -14.31 -3.92
C LYS A 50 -1.40 -15.13 -4.17
N GLN A 51 -0.26 -14.87 -3.52
CA GLN A 51 0.66 -15.97 -3.28
C GLN A 51 -0.04 -16.90 -2.30
N LYS A 52 -0.79 -17.88 -2.83
CA LYS A 52 -1.44 -18.92 -2.04
C LYS A 52 -0.33 -19.55 -1.21
N VAL A 53 -0.27 -19.17 0.06
CA VAL A 53 0.68 -19.74 0.99
C VAL A 53 0.33 -21.22 1.05
N ASP A 54 1.28 -22.07 0.67
CA ASP A 54 1.08 -23.51 0.77
C ASP A 54 1.06 -23.89 2.24
N LEU A 55 -0.13 -23.99 2.81
CA LEU A 55 -0.33 -24.24 4.24
C LEU A 55 0.35 -25.54 4.69
N GLN A 56 0.55 -26.50 3.80
CA GLN A 56 1.15 -27.80 4.13
C GLN A 56 2.67 -27.76 4.33
N SER A 57 3.36 -26.76 3.76
CA SER A 57 4.81 -26.59 3.93
C SER A 57 5.18 -25.64 5.06
N LEU A 58 4.20 -25.00 5.70
CA LEU A 58 4.45 -24.07 6.78
C LEU A 58 4.99 -24.78 8.05
N PRO A 59 5.93 -24.16 8.77
CA PRO A 59 6.23 -24.55 10.14
C PRO A 59 4.97 -24.52 11.01
N THR A 60 4.87 -25.41 11.99
CA THR A 60 3.68 -25.60 12.84
C THR A 60 3.09 -24.29 13.37
N ARG A 61 3.96 -23.40 13.88
CA ARG A 61 3.52 -22.11 14.42
C ARG A 61 2.85 -21.24 13.37
N ALA A 62 3.45 -21.10 12.20
CA ALA A 62 2.92 -20.30 11.10
C ALA A 62 1.60 -20.87 10.56
N TYR A 63 1.48 -22.21 10.48
CA TYR A 63 0.23 -22.87 10.10
C TYR A 63 -0.90 -22.52 11.07
N LEU A 64 -0.66 -22.61 12.38
CA LEU A 64 -1.66 -22.29 13.40
C LEU A 64 -2.02 -20.81 13.38
N ASP A 65 -1.01 -19.94 13.26
CA ASP A 65 -1.18 -18.48 13.24
C ASP A 65 -2.06 -18.01 12.07
N GLN A 66 -1.96 -18.66 10.90
CA GLN A 66 -2.80 -18.35 9.73
C GLN A 66 -4.17 -19.03 9.78
N THR A 67 -4.27 -20.27 10.28
CA THR A 67 -5.53 -21.04 10.15
C THR A 67 -6.51 -20.81 11.28
N VAL A 68 -6.08 -20.95 12.54
CA VAL A 68 -7.02 -21.13 13.66
C VAL A 68 -6.79 -20.19 14.84
N VAL A 69 -5.58 -19.65 14.99
CA VAL A 69 -5.25 -18.78 16.14
C VAL A 69 -6.15 -17.54 16.23
N PRO A 70 -6.44 -16.80 15.15
CA PRO A 70 -7.25 -15.58 15.25
C PRO A 70 -8.65 -15.85 15.83
N ILE A 71 -9.33 -16.89 15.34
CA ILE A 71 -10.67 -17.26 15.81
C ILE A 71 -10.63 -17.88 17.22
N LEU A 72 -9.58 -18.64 17.56
CA LEU A 72 -9.39 -19.21 18.89
C LEU A 72 -9.16 -18.12 19.94
N LEU A 73 -8.32 -17.12 19.66
CA LEU A 73 -8.09 -16.00 20.60
C LEU A 73 -9.39 -15.25 20.90
N GLN A 74 -10.21 -14.99 19.89
CA GLN A 74 -11.50 -14.34 20.07
C GLN A 74 -12.47 -15.23 20.86
N GLY A 75 -12.59 -16.51 20.49
CA GLY A 75 -13.47 -17.48 21.16
C GLY A 75 -13.09 -17.72 22.62
N LEU A 76 -11.79 -17.84 22.91
CA LEU A 76 -11.28 -17.99 24.28
C LEU A 76 -11.53 -16.74 25.13
N SER A 77 -11.44 -15.54 24.54
CA SER A 77 -11.76 -14.30 25.24
C SER A 77 -13.23 -14.25 25.67
N VAL A 78 -14.14 -14.67 24.78
CA VAL A 78 -15.59 -14.76 25.10
C VAL A 78 -15.84 -15.85 26.13
N LEU A 79 -15.24 -17.03 25.96
CA LEU A 79 -15.37 -18.16 26.89
C LEU A 79 -14.91 -17.79 28.31
N ALA A 80 -13.78 -17.10 28.44
CA ALA A 80 -13.24 -16.67 29.73
C ALA A 80 -14.15 -15.66 30.45
N LYS A 81 -14.91 -14.87 29.69
CA LYS A 81 -15.88 -13.90 30.20
C LYS A 81 -17.18 -14.58 30.65
N GLU A 82 -17.76 -15.44 29.81
CA GLU A 82 -19.08 -16.05 30.07
C GLU A 82 -19.00 -17.24 31.03
N ARG A 83 -17.87 -17.95 31.07
CA ARG A 83 -17.64 -19.17 31.88
C ARG A 83 -18.84 -20.14 31.88
N PRO A 84 -19.29 -20.59 30.70
CA PRO A 84 -20.43 -21.49 30.59
C PRO A 84 -20.15 -22.87 31.23
N PRO A 85 -21.19 -23.63 31.61
CA PRO A 85 -21.04 -24.93 32.27
C PRO A 85 -20.32 -25.97 31.40
N ASN A 86 -20.49 -25.90 30.08
CA ASN A 86 -19.81 -26.77 29.11
C ASN A 86 -18.83 -25.95 28.25
N PRO A 87 -17.60 -25.67 28.72
CA PRO A 87 -16.70 -24.75 28.05
C PRO A 87 -16.23 -25.23 26.66
N ILE A 88 -16.04 -26.54 26.50
CA ILE A 88 -15.59 -27.14 25.24
C ILE A 88 -16.69 -27.04 24.18
N GLU A 89 -17.92 -27.41 24.55
CA GLU A 89 -19.08 -27.37 23.65
C GLU A 89 -19.37 -25.94 23.20
N PHE A 90 -19.32 -24.99 24.14
CA PHE A 90 -19.47 -23.57 23.83
C PHE A 90 -18.41 -23.09 22.84
N LEU A 91 -17.13 -23.42 23.08
CA LEU A 91 -16.06 -22.99 22.18
C LEU A 91 -16.21 -23.61 20.79
N ALA A 92 -16.54 -24.90 20.69
CA ALA A 92 -16.79 -25.56 19.41
C ALA A 92 -17.94 -24.88 18.65
N ALA A 93 -19.06 -24.60 19.33
CA ALA A 93 -20.19 -23.87 18.75
C ALA A 93 -19.80 -22.45 18.31
N TYR A 94 -18.97 -21.76 19.10
CA TYR A 94 -18.43 -20.45 18.75
C TYR A 94 -17.61 -20.50 17.46
N LEU A 95 -16.69 -21.47 17.35
CA LEU A 95 -15.85 -21.65 16.16
C LEU A 95 -16.71 -21.90 14.91
N LEU A 96 -17.70 -22.81 14.99
CA LEU A 96 -18.58 -23.13 13.86
C LEU A 96 -19.45 -21.93 13.44
N LYS A 97 -19.99 -21.17 14.40
CA LYS A 97 -20.83 -20.00 14.12
C LYS A 97 -20.06 -18.85 13.46
N ASN A 98 -18.78 -18.70 13.80
CA ASN A 98 -17.96 -17.56 13.33
C ASN A 98 -16.99 -17.93 12.20
N LYS A 99 -16.91 -19.21 11.80
CA LYS A 99 -15.97 -19.75 10.81
C LYS A 99 -15.82 -18.89 9.54
N SER A 100 -16.92 -18.53 8.88
CA SER A 100 -16.90 -17.78 7.60
C SER A 100 -16.17 -16.43 7.71
N GLN A 101 -16.35 -15.72 8.83
CA GLN A 101 -15.75 -14.41 9.06
C GLN A 101 -14.22 -14.45 9.15
N PHE A 102 -13.65 -15.63 9.43
CA PHE A 102 -12.21 -15.83 9.56
C PHE A 102 -11.59 -16.56 8.36
N GLU A 103 -12.35 -17.39 7.64
CA GLU A 103 -11.87 -18.02 6.40
C GLU A 103 -11.69 -17.02 5.26
N GLU A 104 -12.57 -16.02 5.14
CA GLU A 104 -12.48 -15.01 4.07
C GLU A 104 -11.31 -14.02 4.24
N ARG A 105 -10.69 -14.01 5.42
CA ARG A 105 -9.58 -13.10 5.77
C ARG A 105 -8.19 -13.72 5.56
N ASN A 106 -8.12 -15.01 5.19
CA ASN A 106 -6.89 -15.76 4.96
C ASN A 106 -6.74 -16.17 3.49
#